data_AF-A0A0Q8WKS3-F1
#
_entry.id   AF-A0A0Q8WKS3-F1
#
_cell.length_a   1.000
_cell.length_b   1.000
_cell.length_c   1.000
_cell.angle_alpha   90.00
_cell.angle_beta   90.00
_cell.angle_gamma   90.00
#
_symmetry.space_group_name_H-M   'P 1'
#
loop_
_entity.id
_entity.type
_entity.pdbx_description
1 polymer ?
#
loop_
_entity_poly.entity_id
_entity_poly.type
_entity_poly.pdbx_seq_one_letter_code
_entity_poly.pdbx_strand_id
1 'polypeptide(L)'
;MTPHPRRLFSLAALTLVLGAAAVVAPLVAEATPPAPTITVVAAPNPVGQNDTATLTVTVDPGLTGETVQLEQKALGLLWSLVDSTTLDGDATAQFAVQQSLVGNYQYRVKVAANANHTAGTSAVTTLEVQTLGTPVAVPGSYPCAGVSPAASIVRPGGGAWQCTFSDEFSGTALDTTYWHVATQGLMTQPKTEKACFGDQSTGNVKVENGSLHLTASVKAAATACPARPTKSSRKFGATVWHNTPDGTRPTLQQTYGYYEVRAKLPSLHGGTEGRAVLPPATPNYPTDTAKGLQETFYLWPTTDRYGFWPLSGEMDFAEFYSAAGNLNAPAMHQLSGTTGGGWKSPGCNIDPTTGGSVGGFNTYKFQWTSTRLTTWVNDNPTPCSDLAISGGPFNKGFYLILMQAFGNADTLNEYTLAPGDFPDVGTTEIDYVRVWQ
;
A
#
# COMPACT_ATOMS: atom_id res chain seq x y z
N MET A 1 65.09 63.69 28.21
CA MET A 1 64.33 62.68 28.97
C MET A 1 64.41 61.36 28.20
N THR A 2 65.16 60.39 28.71
CA THR A 2 65.05 58.97 28.29
C THR A 2 63.85 58.34 29.01
N PRO A 3 63.26 57.24 28.48
CA PRO A 3 63.77 55.91 28.84
C PRO A 3 63.81 54.87 27.70
N HIS A 4 64.96 54.19 27.69
CA HIS A 4 65.29 52.81 27.33
C HIS A 4 64.38 51.91 26.46
N PRO A 5 65.00 51.26 25.44
CA PRO A 5 64.78 49.84 25.15
C PRO A 5 65.79 48.96 25.93
N ARG A 6 65.31 47.83 26.48
CA ARG A 6 66.11 46.71 27.01
C ARG A 6 65.82 45.50 26.12
N ARG A 7 66.70 44.57 25.78
CA ARG A 7 68.14 44.34 25.95
C ARG A 7 68.44 43.22 24.93
N LEU A 8 69.48 43.34 24.12
CA LEU A 8 70.03 42.21 23.38
C LEU A 8 71.06 41.48 24.25
N PHE A 9 70.97 40.15 24.30
CA PHE A 9 72.12 39.28 24.49
C PHE A 9 72.07 38.16 23.45
N SER A 10 73.09 38.23 22.58
CA SER A 10 73.70 37.20 21.73
C SER A 10 73.58 35.76 22.24
N LEU A 11 73.52 34.75 21.35
CA LEU A 11 74.70 34.16 20.68
C LEU A 11 74.30 32.92 19.84
N ALA A 12 75.19 32.58 18.89
CA ALA A 12 75.38 31.29 18.23
C ALA A 12 74.56 31.02 16.94
N ALA A 13 75.20 31.37 15.82
CA ALA A 13 74.94 30.85 14.50
C ALA A 13 75.38 29.38 14.40
N LEU A 14 74.48 28.50 13.98
CA LEU A 14 74.78 27.17 13.48
C LEU A 14 74.48 27.13 11.99
N THR A 15 75.53 26.99 11.19
CA THR A 15 75.47 26.90 9.73
C THR A 15 74.85 25.56 9.34
N LEU A 16 73.61 25.55 8.82
CA LEU A 16 73.01 24.38 8.18
C LEU A 16 73.03 24.59 6.67
N VAL A 17 73.78 23.75 5.96
CA VAL A 17 73.87 23.70 4.50
C VAL A 17 72.52 23.21 3.94
N LEU A 18 71.74 24.12 3.36
CA LEU A 18 70.52 23.79 2.62
C LEU A 18 70.88 23.28 1.22
N GLY A 19 70.94 21.96 1.07
CA GLY A 19 70.85 21.30 -0.22
C GLY A 19 69.42 21.37 -0.73
N ALA A 20 69.13 22.26 -1.67
CA ALA A 20 67.84 22.33 -2.34
C ALA A 20 67.69 21.15 -3.32
N ALA A 21 67.16 20.03 -2.85
CA ALA A 21 66.62 19.00 -3.73
C ALA A 21 65.22 19.44 -4.17
N ALA A 22 65.10 19.95 -5.39
CA ALA A 22 63.81 20.17 -6.03
C ALA A 22 63.16 18.81 -6.30
N VAL A 23 62.27 18.37 -5.41
CA VAL A 23 61.38 17.24 -5.68
C VAL A 23 60.33 17.75 -6.67
N VAL A 24 60.57 17.51 -7.96
CA VAL A 24 59.52 17.62 -8.97
C VAL A 24 58.63 16.40 -8.79
N ALA A 25 57.57 16.53 -7.99
CA ALA A 25 56.50 15.56 -8.00
C ALA A 25 55.91 15.53 -9.42
N PRO A 26 55.74 14.36 -10.06
CA PRO A 26 55.04 14.31 -11.33
C PRO A 26 53.63 14.86 -11.12
N LEU A 27 53.22 15.82 -11.95
CA LEU A 27 51.80 16.11 -12.11
C LEU A 27 51.17 14.81 -12.64
N VAL A 28 50.56 14.04 -11.76
CA VAL A 28 49.61 13.02 -12.17
C VAL A 28 48.47 13.82 -12.81
N ALA A 29 48.31 13.68 -14.12
CA ALA A 29 47.13 14.21 -14.78
C ALA A 29 45.93 13.56 -14.09
N GLU A 30 45.15 14.34 -13.34
CA GLU A 30 43.87 13.86 -12.81
C GLU A 30 43.06 13.38 -14.00
N ALA A 31 42.74 12.08 -14.01
CA ALA A 31 41.91 11.51 -15.05
C ALA A 31 40.59 12.28 -15.05
N THR A 32 40.23 12.85 -16.19
CA THR A 32 38.97 13.58 -16.32
C THR A 32 37.82 12.62 -15.94
N PRO A 33 36.93 13.02 -15.01
CA PRO A 33 35.81 12.17 -14.61
C PRO A 33 34.99 11.72 -15.82
N PRO A 34 34.41 10.51 -15.81
CA PRO A 34 33.60 10.02 -16.93
C PRO A 34 32.35 10.88 -17.15
N ALA A 35 31.71 10.72 -18.30
CA ALA A 35 30.35 11.24 -18.52
C ALA A 35 29.34 10.38 -17.75
N PRO A 36 28.33 10.98 -17.10
CA PRO A 36 27.33 10.21 -16.36
C PRO A 36 26.32 9.57 -17.33
N THR A 37 25.86 8.37 -16.98
CA THR A 37 24.65 7.76 -17.54
C THR A 37 23.46 8.22 -16.70
N ILE A 38 22.51 8.91 -17.32
CA ILE A 38 21.31 9.42 -16.63
C ILE A 38 20.07 8.75 -17.22
N THR A 39 19.42 7.92 -16.43
CA THR A 39 18.17 7.24 -16.80
C THR A 39 16.99 7.94 -16.15
N VAL A 40 15.92 8.15 -16.91
CA VAL A 40 14.67 8.74 -16.42
C VAL A 40 13.51 7.82 -16.82
N VAL A 41 12.74 7.38 -15.84
CA VAL A 41 11.56 6.52 -16.04
C VAL A 41 10.35 7.25 -15.48
N ALA A 42 9.35 7.50 -16.34
CA ALA A 42 8.07 8.05 -15.91
C ALA A 42 7.08 6.91 -15.65
N ALA A 43 6.48 6.89 -14.45
CA ALA A 43 5.47 5.92 -14.07
C ALA A 43 4.37 6.55 -13.21
N PRO A 44 3.08 6.31 -13.48
CA PRO A 44 2.56 5.61 -14.67
C PRO A 44 2.78 6.42 -15.96
N ASN A 45 2.86 5.74 -17.10
CA ASN A 45 2.92 6.35 -18.42
C ASN A 45 2.25 5.40 -19.44
N PRO A 46 1.06 5.72 -19.98
CA PRO A 46 0.36 7.00 -19.84
C PRO A 46 -0.16 7.27 -18.42
N VAL A 47 -0.24 8.56 -18.06
CA VAL A 47 -0.82 9.08 -16.82
C VAL A 47 -2.16 9.77 -17.11
N GLY A 48 -3.07 9.80 -16.15
CA GLY A 48 -4.33 10.50 -16.35
C GLY A 48 -4.19 12.00 -16.12
N GLN A 49 -5.08 12.76 -16.77
CA GLN A 49 -5.22 14.19 -16.59
C GLN A 49 -5.44 14.51 -15.11
N ASN A 50 -4.66 15.47 -14.59
CA ASN A 50 -4.60 15.84 -13.17
C ASN A 50 -4.13 14.73 -12.24
N ASP A 51 -3.37 13.75 -12.72
CA ASP A 51 -2.71 12.78 -11.86
C ASP A 51 -1.22 12.99 -11.77
N THR A 52 -0.65 12.39 -10.74
CA THR A 52 0.77 12.44 -10.50
C THR A 52 1.44 11.29 -11.26
N ALA A 53 2.40 11.63 -12.11
CA ALA A 53 3.43 10.70 -12.56
C ALA A 53 4.71 10.95 -11.77
N THR A 54 5.39 9.88 -11.39
CA THR A 54 6.73 9.95 -10.79
C THR A 54 7.76 9.76 -11.89
N LEU A 55 8.68 10.71 -12.02
CA LEU A 55 9.89 10.55 -12.81
C LEU A 55 11.00 10.08 -11.88
N THR A 56 11.34 8.80 -11.94
CA THR A 56 12.47 8.21 -11.23
C THR A 56 13.73 8.39 -12.06
N VAL A 57 14.74 8.98 -11.43
CA VAL A 57 16.03 9.32 -12.02
C VAL A 57 17.11 8.47 -11.38
N THR A 58 18.02 7.95 -12.20
CA THR A 58 19.24 7.28 -11.74
C THR A 58 20.43 7.89 -12.46
N VAL A 59 21.50 8.19 -11.71
CA VAL A 59 22.75 8.77 -12.22
C VAL A 59 23.90 7.81 -11.91
N ASP A 60 24.68 7.45 -12.92
CA ASP A 60 25.86 6.57 -12.77
C ASP A 60 27.09 7.11 -13.51
N PRO A 61 28.21 7.40 -12.82
CA PRO A 61 28.36 7.38 -11.37
C PRO A 61 27.66 8.59 -10.74
N GLY A 62 26.78 8.39 -9.76
CA GLY A 62 26.10 9.48 -9.03
C GLY A 62 26.67 9.67 -7.61
N LEU A 63 26.44 10.84 -7.01
CA LEU A 63 26.84 11.12 -5.62
C LEU A 63 25.62 11.45 -4.74
N THR A 64 25.49 10.82 -3.58
CA THR A 64 24.44 11.18 -2.60
C THR A 64 24.52 12.66 -2.22
N GLY A 65 23.38 13.35 -2.25
CA GLY A 65 23.29 14.80 -2.01
C GLY A 65 23.53 15.65 -3.26
N GLU A 66 23.93 15.06 -4.39
CA GLU A 66 24.10 15.78 -5.66
C GLU A 66 22.77 16.31 -6.18
N THR A 67 22.75 17.57 -6.62
CA THR A 67 21.56 18.20 -7.19
C THR A 67 21.27 17.71 -8.61
N VAL A 68 20.07 17.18 -8.81
CA VAL A 68 19.47 16.88 -10.11
C VAL A 68 18.40 17.93 -10.45
N GLN A 69 18.35 18.36 -11.70
CA GLN A 69 17.42 19.36 -12.20
C GLN A 69 16.50 18.76 -13.25
N LEU A 70 15.19 18.76 -12.99
CA LEU A 70 14.18 18.35 -13.96
C LEU A 70 13.81 19.53 -14.86
N GLU A 71 13.98 19.37 -16.16
CA GLU A 71 13.50 20.31 -17.16
C GLU A 71 12.32 19.73 -17.94
N GLN A 72 11.37 20.57 -18.29
CA GLN A 72 10.26 20.24 -19.18
C GLN A 72 10.34 21.10 -20.45
N LYS A 73 9.95 20.51 -21.58
CA LYS A 73 9.84 21.21 -22.85
C LYS A 73 8.46 21.84 -22.98
N ALA A 74 8.38 23.16 -22.86
CA ALA A 74 7.13 23.91 -23.03
C ALA A 74 6.83 24.14 -24.51
N LEU A 75 5.63 23.73 -24.96
CA LEU A 75 5.12 23.90 -26.34
C LEU A 75 6.09 23.42 -27.44
N GLY A 76 6.97 22.47 -27.13
CA GLY A 76 7.98 21.96 -28.05
C GLY A 76 9.14 22.93 -28.38
N LEU A 77 9.18 24.12 -27.78
CA LEU A 77 10.10 25.20 -28.15
C LEU A 77 11.30 25.30 -27.20
N LEU A 78 11.05 25.48 -25.89
CA LEU A 78 12.10 25.78 -24.91
C LEU A 78 12.06 24.80 -23.74
N TRP A 79 13.25 24.48 -23.22
CA TRP A 79 13.42 23.74 -21.98
C TRP A 79 13.44 24.72 -20.80
N SER A 80 12.59 24.48 -19.82
CA SER A 80 12.53 25.25 -18.57
C SER A 80 12.72 24.33 -17.38
N LEU A 81 13.45 24.80 -16.37
CA LEU A 81 13.53 24.13 -15.06
C LEU A 81 12.13 24.06 -14.45
N VAL A 82 11.72 22.85 -14.08
CA VAL A 82 10.45 22.58 -13.38
C VAL A 82 10.70 22.45 -11.90
N ASP A 83 11.69 21.64 -11.54
CA ASP A 83 11.99 21.31 -10.15
C ASP A 83 13.45 20.84 -10.00
N SER A 84 13.96 20.81 -8.76
CA SER A 84 15.28 20.30 -8.43
C SER A 84 15.27 19.59 -7.09
N THR A 85 15.97 18.46 -7.00
CA THR A 85 16.13 17.70 -5.75
C THR A 85 17.53 17.10 -5.69
N THR A 86 17.84 16.31 -4.66
CA THR A 86 19.14 15.66 -4.48
C THR A 86 19.05 14.15 -4.61
N LEU A 87 20.12 13.52 -5.11
CA LEU A 87 20.26 12.06 -5.12
C LEU A 87 20.31 11.48 -3.70
N ASP A 88 19.72 10.31 -3.49
CA ASP A 88 19.76 9.56 -2.24
C ASP A 88 20.98 8.62 -2.15
N GLY A 89 20.96 7.69 -1.18
CA GLY A 89 22.02 6.70 -0.95
C GLY A 89 22.21 5.72 -2.12
N ASP A 90 21.20 5.56 -2.97
CA ASP A 90 21.19 4.64 -4.10
C ASP A 90 21.47 5.36 -5.44
N ALA A 91 21.94 6.62 -5.38
CA ALA A 91 22.13 7.50 -6.52
C ALA A 91 20.85 7.72 -7.34
N THR A 92 19.70 7.74 -6.65
CA THR A 92 18.39 7.97 -7.27
C THR A 92 17.71 9.23 -6.77
N ALA A 93 16.82 9.78 -7.58
CA ALA A 93 15.95 10.88 -7.22
C ALA A 93 14.57 10.71 -7.85
N GLN A 94 13.55 11.33 -7.27
CA GLN A 94 12.18 11.26 -7.78
C GLN A 94 11.57 12.65 -7.88
N PHE A 95 10.86 12.88 -8.98
CA PHE A 95 10.05 14.08 -9.18
C PHE A 95 8.59 13.69 -9.39
N ALA A 96 7.68 14.35 -8.67
CA ALA A 96 6.25 14.23 -8.90
C ALA A 96 5.82 15.31 -9.89
N VAL A 97 5.23 14.92 -11.03
CA VAL A 97 4.69 15.86 -12.01
C VAL A 97 3.21 15.58 -12.25
N GLN A 98 2.45 16.67 -12.45
CA GLN A 98 1.02 16.61 -12.73
C GLN A 98 0.72 17.55 -13.89
N GLN A 99 -0.12 17.10 -14.83
CA GLN A 99 -0.50 17.88 -16.00
C GLN A 99 -2.01 17.99 -16.10
N SER A 100 -2.50 19.21 -16.27
CA SER A 100 -3.92 19.51 -16.34
C SER A 100 -4.51 19.41 -17.73
N LEU A 101 -3.68 19.28 -18.77
CA LEU A 101 -4.13 19.10 -20.15
C LEU A 101 -3.68 17.73 -20.66
N VAL A 102 -4.50 17.15 -21.54
CA VAL A 102 -4.16 15.94 -22.27
C VAL A 102 -3.12 16.27 -23.33
N GLY A 103 -2.12 15.39 -23.48
CA GLY A 103 -1.07 15.53 -24.47
C GLY A 103 0.23 14.87 -24.06
N ASN A 104 1.25 15.01 -24.90
CA ASN A 104 2.59 14.49 -24.65
C ASN A 104 3.48 15.58 -24.07
N TYR A 105 4.07 15.29 -22.92
CA TYR A 105 4.95 16.19 -22.20
C TYR A 105 6.37 15.65 -22.15
N GLN A 106 7.33 16.44 -22.62
CA GLN A 106 8.71 16.01 -22.72
C GLN A 106 9.53 16.53 -21.54
N TYR A 107 10.25 15.61 -20.91
CA TYR A 107 11.10 15.87 -19.76
C TYR A 107 12.54 15.44 -20.02
N ARG A 108 13.50 16.08 -19.37
CA ARG A 108 14.89 15.63 -19.28
C ARG A 108 15.49 16.08 -17.96
N VAL A 109 16.57 15.45 -17.55
CA VAL A 109 17.28 15.77 -16.31
C VAL A 109 18.68 16.27 -16.61
N LYS A 110 19.13 17.25 -15.83
CA LYS A 110 20.51 17.76 -15.84
C LYS A 110 21.18 17.56 -14.49
N VAL A 111 22.49 17.31 -14.57
CA VAL A 111 23.40 17.31 -13.43
C VAL A 111 24.61 18.19 -13.73
N ALA A 112 25.12 18.85 -12.70
CA ALA A 112 26.37 19.61 -12.80
C ALA A 112 27.58 18.67 -12.74
N ALA A 113 28.74 19.14 -13.19
CA ALA A 113 29.98 18.40 -13.01
C ALA A 113 30.37 18.36 -11.52
N ASN A 114 30.91 17.23 -11.07
CA ASN A 114 31.48 17.06 -9.74
C ASN A 114 32.73 16.18 -9.81
N ALA A 115 33.22 15.70 -8.65
CA ALA A 115 34.42 14.87 -8.59
C ALA A 115 34.25 13.48 -9.25
N ASN A 116 33.02 12.96 -9.36
CA ASN A 116 32.72 11.61 -9.85
C ASN A 116 32.39 11.58 -11.34
N HIS A 117 31.83 12.66 -11.89
CA HIS A 117 31.49 12.75 -13.32
C HIS A 117 31.46 14.19 -13.85
N THR A 118 31.53 14.32 -15.17
CA THR A 118 31.31 15.59 -15.89
C THR A 118 29.83 15.98 -15.90
N ALA A 119 29.51 17.21 -16.31
CA ALA A 119 28.11 17.64 -16.43
C ALA A 119 27.36 16.78 -17.46
N GLY A 120 26.10 16.45 -17.18
CA GLY A 120 25.31 15.53 -17.99
C GLY A 120 23.89 16.01 -18.25
N THR A 121 23.30 15.54 -19.35
CA THR A 121 21.87 15.72 -19.67
C THR A 121 21.32 14.38 -20.13
N SER A 122 20.18 13.96 -19.57
CA SER A 122 19.53 12.69 -19.93
C SER A 122 18.98 12.71 -21.36
N ALA A 123 18.63 11.53 -21.88
CA ALA A 123 17.70 11.42 -22.98
C ALA A 123 16.32 12.01 -22.62
N VAL A 124 15.53 12.39 -23.64
CA VAL A 124 14.18 12.91 -23.44
C VAL A 124 13.23 11.78 -23.08
N THR A 125 12.51 11.95 -21.97
CA THR A 125 11.39 11.09 -21.57
C THR A 125 10.07 11.76 -21.95
N THR A 126 9.17 11.04 -22.59
CA THR A 126 7.84 11.56 -22.93
C THR A 126 6.82 10.96 -21.97
N LEU A 127 6.10 11.82 -21.26
CA LEU A 127 4.94 11.48 -20.45
C LEU A 127 3.67 11.72 -21.27
N GLU A 128 2.94 10.66 -21.57
CA GLU A 128 1.64 10.73 -22.22
C GLU A 128 0.56 10.99 -21.15
N VAL A 129 -0.12 12.13 -21.24
CA VAL A 129 -1.22 12.50 -20.35
C VAL A 129 -2.52 12.32 -21.11
N GLN A 130 -3.43 11.52 -20.60
CA GLN A 130 -4.70 11.22 -21.25
C GLN A 130 -5.88 11.41 -20.30
N THR A 131 -7.08 11.58 -20.84
CA THR A 131 -8.29 11.41 -20.03
C THR A 131 -8.41 9.91 -19.71
N LEU A 132 -7.82 9.48 -18.60
CA LEU A 132 -8.07 8.15 -18.06
C LEU A 132 -9.51 8.15 -17.55
N GLY A 133 -10.40 7.51 -18.31
CA GLY A 133 -11.74 7.21 -17.85
C GLY A 133 -11.65 6.47 -16.51
N THR A 134 -12.48 6.85 -15.55
CA THR A 134 -12.66 6.08 -14.34
C THR A 134 -13.69 4.98 -14.60
N PRO A 135 -13.37 3.71 -14.36
CA PRO A 135 -12.13 3.02 -14.62
C PRO A 135 -12.27 2.14 -15.90
N VAL A 136 -11.20 1.44 -16.34
CA VAL A 136 -11.25 0.44 -17.46
C VAL A 136 -12.57 -0.32 -17.38
N ALA A 137 -13.40 -0.21 -18.43
CA ALA A 137 -14.65 -0.94 -18.52
C ALA A 137 -14.32 -2.42 -18.31
N VAL A 138 -14.65 -2.94 -17.13
CA VAL A 138 -14.43 -4.35 -16.87
C VAL A 138 -15.39 -5.10 -17.78
N PRO A 139 -14.90 -5.98 -18.67
CA PRO A 139 -15.77 -6.74 -19.55
C PRO A 139 -16.46 -7.83 -18.72
N GLY A 140 -17.57 -7.50 -18.07
CA GLY A 140 -18.30 -8.46 -17.24
C GLY A 140 -19.77 -8.11 -17.12
N SER A 141 -20.63 -9.05 -17.48
CA SER A 141 -22.01 -9.09 -16.97
C SER A 141 -21.95 -9.70 -15.57
N TYR A 142 -21.97 -8.87 -14.54
CA TYR A 142 -21.97 -9.36 -13.18
C TYR A 142 -23.34 -9.91 -12.77
N PRO A 143 -23.40 -10.93 -11.91
CA PRO A 143 -24.67 -11.39 -11.35
C PRO A 143 -25.26 -10.24 -10.52
N CYS A 144 -26.47 -9.81 -10.86
CA CYS A 144 -27.20 -8.78 -10.09
C CYS A 144 -28.68 -9.13 -9.92
N ALA A 145 -29.07 -10.35 -10.31
CA ALA A 145 -30.46 -10.77 -10.27
C ALA A 145 -30.94 -10.92 -8.81
N GLY A 146 -32.00 -10.20 -8.45
CA GLY A 146 -32.63 -10.30 -7.12
C GLY A 146 -31.88 -9.58 -5.99
N VAL A 147 -30.79 -8.87 -6.29
CA VAL A 147 -29.96 -8.18 -5.30
C VAL A 147 -30.48 -6.76 -5.08
N SER A 148 -30.97 -6.48 -3.87
CA SER A 148 -31.36 -5.12 -3.43
C SER A 148 -30.45 -4.67 -2.29
N PRO A 149 -30.08 -3.39 -2.22
CA PRO A 149 -29.32 -2.86 -1.09
C PRO A 149 -30.16 -2.93 0.21
N ALA A 150 -29.49 -2.92 1.37
CA ALA A 150 -30.18 -2.73 2.65
C ALA A 150 -31.07 -1.47 2.61
N ALA A 151 -32.36 -1.63 2.94
CA ALA A 151 -33.37 -0.57 2.85
C ALA A 151 -33.04 0.67 3.69
N SER A 152 -32.17 0.54 4.70
CA SER A 152 -31.73 1.63 5.57
C SER A 152 -30.63 2.50 4.97
N ILE A 153 -29.97 2.10 3.88
CA ILE A 153 -28.86 2.85 3.29
C ILE A 153 -29.35 3.70 2.13
N VAL A 154 -29.58 4.99 2.42
CA VAL A 154 -29.97 5.99 1.42
C VAL A 154 -28.81 6.29 0.48
N ARG A 155 -29.10 6.35 -0.83
CA ARG A 155 -28.13 6.79 -1.84
C ARG A 155 -27.87 8.29 -1.73
N PRO A 156 -26.62 8.73 -1.48
CA PRO A 156 -26.28 10.15 -1.39
C PRO A 156 -26.57 10.87 -2.72
N GLY A 157 -27.26 12.01 -2.64
CA GLY A 157 -27.74 12.74 -3.82
C GLY A 157 -29.07 12.22 -4.40
N GLY A 158 -29.67 11.18 -3.81
CA GLY A 158 -30.95 10.62 -4.23
C GLY A 158 -30.84 9.54 -5.32
N GLY A 159 -32.01 9.04 -5.74
CA GLY A 159 -32.12 7.93 -6.69
C GLY A 159 -32.04 6.55 -6.05
N ALA A 160 -32.03 5.51 -6.88
CA ALA A 160 -31.90 4.12 -6.45
C ALA A 160 -30.47 3.61 -6.69
N TRP A 161 -29.97 2.77 -5.79
CA TRP A 161 -28.76 2.01 -6.00
C TRP A 161 -28.91 1.06 -7.18
N GLN A 162 -27.89 0.99 -8.04
CA GLN A 162 -27.80 -0.01 -9.10
C GLN A 162 -26.74 -1.03 -8.71
N CYS A 163 -27.10 -2.31 -8.74
CA CYS A 163 -26.13 -3.37 -8.50
C CYS A 163 -25.06 -3.33 -9.60
N THR A 164 -23.80 -3.33 -9.18
CA THR A 164 -22.63 -3.41 -10.05
C THR A 164 -21.94 -4.76 -9.94
N PHE A 165 -22.07 -5.47 -8.81
CA PHE A 165 -21.55 -6.82 -8.64
C PHE A 165 -22.30 -7.56 -7.53
N SER A 166 -22.48 -8.87 -7.70
CA SER A 166 -22.81 -9.78 -6.61
C SER A 166 -22.20 -11.15 -6.88
N ASP A 167 -21.72 -11.77 -5.81
CA ASP A 167 -21.37 -13.18 -5.77
C ASP A 167 -21.94 -13.77 -4.49
N GLU A 168 -22.86 -14.72 -4.66
CA GLU A 168 -23.51 -15.47 -3.58
C GLU A 168 -22.81 -16.81 -3.33
N PHE A 169 -21.67 -17.05 -3.99
CA PHE A 169 -20.84 -18.26 -3.86
C PHE A 169 -21.62 -19.59 -3.97
N SER A 170 -22.71 -19.58 -4.73
CA SER A 170 -23.64 -20.72 -4.90
C SER A 170 -23.08 -21.85 -5.78
N GLY A 171 -21.93 -21.63 -6.41
CA GLY A 171 -21.24 -22.62 -7.22
C GLY A 171 -20.49 -23.67 -6.38
N THR A 172 -19.66 -24.48 -7.05
CA THR A 172 -18.82 -25.51 -6.42
C THR A 172 -17.33 -25.15 -6.39
N ALA A 173 -16.98 -23.97 -6.90
CA ALA A 173 -15.62 -23.44 -6.99
C ALA A 173 -15.66 -21.91 -7.05
N LEU A 174 -14.54 -21.26 -6.73
CA LEU A 174 -14.39 -19.82 -6.89
C LEU A 174 -14.50 -19.46 -8.38
N ASP A 175 -15.37 -18.53 -8.74
CA ASP A 175 -15.49 -18.05 -10.12
C ASP A 175 -14.28 -17.17 -10.47
N THR A 176 -13.33 -17.75 -11.18
CA THR A 176 -12.09 -17.08 -11.59
C THR A 176 -12.28 -16.03 -12.69
N THR A 177 -13.51 -15.86 -13.19
CA THR A 177 -13.90 -14.72 -14.04
C THR A 177 -13.92 -13.43 -13.23
N TYR A 178 -14.29 -13.51 -11.95
CA TYR A 178 -14.42 -12.36 -11.06
C TYR A 178 -13.30 -12.28 -10.02
N TRP A 179 -12.79 -13.41 -9.56
CA TRP A 179 -11.81 -13.44 -8.48
C TRP A 179 -10.47 -13.98 -8.96
N HIS A 180 -9.39 -13.28 -8.61
CA HIS A 180 -8.06 -13.87 -8.66
C HIS A 180 -7.64 -14.30 -7.27
N VAL A 181 -7.03 -15.48 -7.18
CA VAL A 181 -6.40 -15.97 -5.97
C VAL A 181 -4.98 -15.41 -5.90
N ALA A 182 -4.62 -14.81 -4.77
CA ALA A 182 -3.25 -14.44 -4.51
C ALA A 182 -2.39 -15.70 -4.43
N THR A 183 -1.34 -15.75 -5.25
CA THR A 183 -0.41 -16.90 -5.26
C THR A 183 1.04 -16.46 -5.26
N GLN A 184 1.34 -15.18 -5.49
CA GLN A 184 2.71 -14.74 -5.72
C GLN A 184 3.48 -14.53 -4.41
N GLY A 185 4.15 -15.59 -3.96
CA GLY A 185 5.21 -15.52 -2.94
C GLY A 185 4.71 -15.51 -1.50
N LEU A 186 5.22 -14.55 -0.72
CA LEU A 186 4.98 -14.45 0.72
C LEU A 186 4.10 -13.23 1.01
N MET A 187 3.17 -13.39 1.93
CA MET A 187 2.35 -12.31 2.46
C MET A 187 3.23 -11.24 3.13
N THR A 188 2.75 -9.99 3.13
CA THR A 188 3.44 -8.87 3.80
C THR A 188 3.41 -9.04 5.32
N GLN A 189 2.32 -9.60 5.84
CA GLN A 189 2.13 -10.03 7.23
C GLN A 189 2.02 -11.56 7.32
N PRO A 190 2.49 -12.19 8.41
CA PRO A 190 3.19 -11.59 9.55
C PRO A 190 4.63 -11.18 9.16
N LYS A 191 5.21 -10.19 9.87
CA LYS A 191 6.59 -9.73 9.61
C LYS A 191 7.64 -10.80 9.94
N THR A 192 7.40 -11.54 11.02
CA THR A 192 8.19 -12.67 11.49
C THR A 192 7.59 -13.96 10.94
N GLU A 193 8.44 -14.85 10.38
CA GLU A 193 8.00 -16.11 9.76
C GLU A 193 6.82 -15.94 8.77
N LYS A 194 7.07 -15.19 7.69
CA LYS A 194 6.06 -14.86 6.69
C LYS A 194 5.22 -16.07 6.24
N ALA A 195 3.94 -15.85 6.05
CA ALA A 195 3.04 -16.83 5.46
C ALA A 195 3.18 -16.87 3.94
N CYS A 196 3.00 -18.04 3.34
CA CYS A 196 2.71 -18.14 1.91
C CYS A 196 1.28 -17.68 1.65
N PHE A 197 1.01 -17.16 0.45
CA PHE A 197 -0.37 -17.15 -0.05
C PHE A 197 -0.78 -18.58 -0.40
N GLY A 198 -1.83 -19.08 0.23
CA GLY A 198 -2.46 -20.36 -0.08
C GLY A 198 -3.54 -20.20 -1.16
N ASP A 199 -3.81 -21.29 -1.87
CA ASP A 199 -4.79 -21.37 -2.95
C ASP A 199 -5.70 -22.60 -2.81
N GLN A 200 -6.42 -22.95 -3.88
CA GLN A 200 -7.29 -24.12 -3.91
C GLN A 200 -6.51 -25.44 -3.74
N SER A 201 -5.28 -25.53 -4.26
CA SER A 201 -4.44 -26.72 -4.16
C SER A 201 -3.88 -26.94 -2.75
N THR A 202 -3.71 -25.87 -1.99
CA THR A 202 -3.26 -25.93 -0.59
C THR A 202 -4.41 -26.06 0.42
N GLY A 203 -5.66 -25.95 -0.07
CA GLY A 203 -6.89 -26.01 0.73
C GLY A 203 -7.28 -24.69 1.40
N ASN A 204 -6.59 -23.58 1.10
CA ASN A 204 -6.78 -22.29 1.79
C ASN A 204 -7.89 -21.44 1.15
N VAL A 205 -8.25 -21.71 -0.10
CA VAL A 205 -9.37 -21.06 -0.80
C VAL A 205 -10.32 -22.14 -1.29
N LYS A 206 -11.58 -22.09 -0.88
CA LYS A 206 -12.59 -23.08 -1.29
C LYS A 206 -13.96 -22.41 -1.41
N VAL A 207 -14.81 -22.90 -2.31
CA VAL A 207 -16.24 -22.60 -2.27
C VAL A 207 -16.97 -23.89 -1.97
N GLU A 208 -17.74 -23.89 -0.89
CA GLU A 208 -18.57 -25.03 -0.48
C GLU A 208 -19.76 -24.56 0.33
N ASN A 209 -20.84 -25.34 0.35
CA ASN A 209 -22.03 -25.06 1.16
C ASN A 209 -22.64 -23.65 0.95
N GLY A 210 -22.45 -23.05 -0.23
CA GLY A 210 -22.97 -21.72 -0.56
C GLY A 210 -22.13 -20.56 -0.03
N SER A 211 -20.87 -20.78 0.34
CA SER A 211 -19.98 -19.72 0.82
C SER A 211 -18.55 -19.88 0.30
N LEU A 212 -17.83 -18.77 0.23
CA LEU A 212 -16.38 -18.74 0.06
C LEU A 212 -15.68 -18.93 1.40
N HIS A 213 -14.78 -19.89 1.48
CA HIS A 213 -13.96 -20.20 2.65
C HIS A 213 -12.53 -19.73 2.39
N LEU A 214 -12.06 -18.79 3.21
CA LEU A 214 -10.68 -18.33 3.27
C LEU A 214 -10.05 -18.82 4.57
N THR A 215 -9.07 -19.72 4.48
CA THR A 215 -8.52 -20.43 5.64
C THR A 215 -7.06 -20.04 5.88
N ALA A 216 -6.73 -19.67 7.13
CA ALA A 216 -5.38 -19.66 7.63
C ALA A 216 -5.01 -21.07 8.10
N SER A 217 -3.89 -21.61 7.62
CA SER A 217 -3.50 -23.00 7.84
C SER A 217 -2.02 -23.11 8.22
N VAL A 218 -1.66 -24.07 9.06
CA VAL A 218 -0.28 -24.38 9.44
C VAL A 218 0.07 -25.80 9.00
N LYS A 219 1.16 -25.93 8.22
CA LYS A 219 1.67 -27.23 7.78
C LYS A 219 2.68 -27.80 8.80
N ALA A 220 2.73 -29.12 8.90
CA ALA A 220 3.65 -29.83 9.80
C ALA A 220 5.13 -29.52 9.49
N ALA A 221 5.46 -29.35 8.21
CA ALA A 221 6.78 -28.93 7.75
C ALA A 221 6.65 -27.77 6.75
N ALA A 222 7.73 -27.00 6.59
CA ALA A 222 7.77 -25.92 5.63
C ALA A 222 7.51 -26.45 4.21
N THR A 223 6.52 -25.89 3.55
CA THR A 223 6.09 -26.28 2.21
C THR A 223 6.33 -25.11 1.26
N ALA A 224 6.69 -25.40 0.01
CA ALA A 224 6.91 -24.38 -1.00
C ALA A 224 5.65 -23.53 -1.19
N CYS A 225 5.82 -22.21 -1.33
CA CYS A 225 4.71 -21.33 -1.65
C CYS A 225 4.23 -21.58 -3.09
N PRO A 226 2.92 -21.51 -3.35
CA PRO A 226 2.36 -21.51 -4.70
C PRO A 226 3.05 -20.48 -5.60
N ALA A 227 3.10 -20.75 -6.90
CA ALA A 227 3.68 -19.91 -7.95
C ALA A 227 5.13 -19.40 -7.78
N ARG A 228 5.82 -19.69 -6.65
CA ARG A 228 7.21 -19.28 -6.38
C ARG A 228 7.94 -20.30 -5.49
N PRO A 229 8.41 -21.43 -6.05
CA PRO A 229 8.94 -22.56 -5.28
C PRO A 229 10.27 -22.29 -4.55
N THR A 230 10.87 -21.10 -4.73
CA THR A 230 12.09 -20.67 -4.01
C THR A 230 11.80 -20.12 -2.62
N LYS A 231 10.52 -19.97 -2.24
CA LYS A 231 10.08 -19.58 -0.90
C LYS A 231 9.25 -20.71 -0.31
N SER A 232 9.37 -20.91 1.00
CA SER A 232 8.61 -21.91 1.73
C SER A 232 8.21 -21.37 3.10
N SER A 233 7.05 -21.78 3.58
CA SER A 233 6.59 -21.47 4.92
C SER A 233 5.80 -22.64 5.50
N ARG A 234 5.63 -22.63 6.82
CA ARG A 234 4.62 -23.46 7.49
C ARG A 234 3.27 -22.77 7.52
N LYS A 235 3.23 -21.43 7.49
CA LYS A 235 2.02 -20.62 7.56
C LYS A 235 1.50 -20.35 6.16
N PHE A 236 0.20 -20.53 5.94
CA PHE A 236 -0.49 -20.19 4.69
C PHE A 236 -1.74 -19.38 5.03
N GLY A 237 -1.85 -18.17 4.49
CA GLY A 237 -3.09 -17.38 4.52
C GLY A 237 -3.83 -17.49 3.19
N ALA A 238 -4.95 -16.81 3.06
CA ALA A 238 -5.79 -16.82 1.87
C ALA A 238 -6.20 -15.40 1.49
N THR A 239 -6.06 -15.05 0.22
CA THR A 239 -6.47 -13.75 -0.30
C THR A 239 -7.09 -13.92 -1.68
N VAL A 240 -8.26 -13.34 -1.88
CA VAL A 240 -8.87 -13.17 -3.20
C VAL A 240 -9.10 -11.70 -3.48
N TRP A 241 -8.92 -11.30 -4.72
CA TRP A 241 -9.02 -9.90 -5.14
C TRP A 241 -9.64 -9.76 -6.52
N HIS A 242 -10.22 -8.60 -6.77
CA HIS A 242 -10.79 -8.22 -8.07
C HIS A 242 -9.78 -7.57 -9.03
N ASN A 243 -8.49 -7.64 -8.73
CA ASN A 243 -7.41 -7.26 -9.63
C ASN A 243 -6.12 -7.96 -9.21
N THR A 244 -5.19 -8.17 -10.13
CA THR A 244 -3.84 -8.59 -9.75
C THR A 244 -3.07 -7.43 -9.11
N PRO A 245 -2.08 -7.69 -8.23
CA PRO A 245 -1.36 -6.64 -7.50
C PRO A 245 -0.64 -5.63 -8.41
N ASP A 246 -0.32 -6.02 -9.64
CA ASP A 246 0.28 -5.14 -10.65
C ASP A 246 -0.72 -4.21 -11.35
N GLY A 247 -2.01 -4.30 -10.98
CA GLY A 247 -3.09 -3.48 -11.53
C GLY A 247 -3.56 -3.89 -12.93
N THR A 248 -2.99 -4.94 -13.52
CA THR A 248 -3.13 -5.20 -14.98
C THR A 248 -4.36 -6.01 -15.37
N ARG A 249 -5.09 -6.59 -14.41
CA ARG A 249 -6.21 -7.51 -14.68
C ARG A 249 -7.42 -7.22 -13.79
N PRO A 250 -8.00 -6.01 -13.84
CA PRO A 250 -9.18 -5.71 -13.03
C PRO A 250 -10.40 -6.51 -13.53
N THR A 251 -11.02 -7.24 -12.62
CA THR A 251 -12.29 -7.97 -12.79
C THR A 251 -13.45 -7.32 -12.05
N LEU A 252 -13.19 -6.33 -11.20
CA LEU A 252 -14.16 -5.34 -10.73
C LEU A 252 -13.40 -4.12 -10.22
N GLN A 253 -13.83 -2.94 -10.63
CA GLN A 253 -13.35 -1.68 -10.08
C GLN A 253 -14.41 -0.61 -10.28
N GLN A 254 -14.55 0.27 -9.29
CA GLN A 254 -15.41 1.44 -9.40
C GLN A 254 -14.87 2.57 -8.53
N THR A 255 -15.43 3.75 -8.74
CA THR A 255 -15.21 4.90 -7.88
C THR A 255 -16.52 5.25 -7.22
N TYR A 256 -16.51 5.27 -5.89
CA TYR A 256 -17.71 5.41 -5.07
C TYR A 256 -18.64 4.21 -5.20
N GLY A 257 -19.52 4.06 -4.23
CA GLY A 257 -20.49 2.98 -4.22
C GLY A 257 -20.87 2.56 -2.83
N TYR A 258 -21.58 1.45 -2.78
CA TYR A 258 -21.96 0.78 -1.57
C TYR A 258 -21.53 -0.68 -1.65
N TYR A 259 -20.95 -1.20 -0.58
CA TYR A 259 -20.43 -2.56 -0.49
C TYR A 259 -21.03 -3.25 0.72
N GLU A 260 -21.42 -4.51 0.52
CA GLU A 260 -21.77 -5.43 1.59
C GLU A 260 -20.94 -6.71 1.45
N VAL A 261 -20.34 -7.13 2.56
CA VAL A 261 -19.75 -8.46 2.72
C VAL A 261 -20.44 -9.13 3.89
N ARG A 262 -21.15 -10.23 3.65
CA ARG A 262 -21.71 -11.03 4.74
C ARG A 262 -20.77 -12.19 5.03
N ALA A 263 -20.15 -12.15 6.21
CA ALA A 263 -19.14 -13.12 6.57
C ALA A 263 -19.25 -13.54 8.04
N LYS A 264 -18.80 -14.76 8.30
CA LYS A 264 -18.57 -15.33 9.62
C LYS A 264 -17.07 -15.49 9.80
N LEU A 265 -16.54 -14.78 10.78
CA LEU A 265 -15.13 -14.86 11.16
C LEU A 265 -14.86 -16.18 11.92
N PRO A 266 -13.59 -16.64 11.97
CA PRO A 266 -13.24 -17.86 12.69
C PRO A 266 -13.76 -17.85 14.14
N SER A 267 -14.25 -19.00 14.63
CA SER A 267 -14.78 -19.12 16.00
C SER A 267 -13.75 -18.88 17.12
N LEU A 268 -12.47 -18.73 16.75
CA LEU A 268 -11.34 -18.47 17.65
C LEU A 268 -11.20 -16.99 18.00
N HIS A 269 -12.03 -16.14 17.41
CA HIS A 269 -12.39 -14.84 17.96
C HIS A 269 -13.30 -15.11 19.18
N GLY A 270 -12.69 -15.25 20.37
CA GLY A 270 -13.26 -15.91 21.55
C GLY A 270 -14.73 -15.62 21.90
N GLY A 271 -15.41 -16.61 22.48
CA GLY A 271 -16.84 -16.55 22.85
C GLY A 271 -17.20 -15.64 24.04
N THR A 272 -16.27 -14.80 24.52
CA THR A 272 -16.54 -13.83 25.60
C THR A 272 -16.60 -12.44 25.00
N GLU A 273 -17.63 -11.65 25.30
CA GLU A 273 -17.75 -10.25 24.86
C GLU A 273 -16.51 -9.44 25.30
N GLY A 274 -15.62 -9.13 24.36
CA GLY A 274 -14.56 -8.16 24.56
C GLY A 274 -15.17 -6.77 24.60
N ARG A 275 -15.36 -6.19 25.78
CA ARG A 275 -15.79 -4.79 25.88
C ARG A 275 -14.67 -3.87 25.39
N ALA A 276 -14.64 -3.53 24.11
CA ALA A 276 -13.79 -2.46 23.59
C ALA A 276 -14.62 -1.30 23.03
N VAL A 277 -14.22 -0.07 23.33
CA VAL A 277 -14.93 1.21 23.10
C VAL A 277 -16.00 1.56 24.15
N LEU A 278 -15.55 1.74 25.40
CA LEU A 278 -15.95 2.92 26.20
C LEU A 278 -14.68 3.48 26.90
N PRO A 279 -14.36 4.78 26.81
CA PRO A 279 -13.26 5.38 27.56
C PRO A 279 -13.60 5.66 29.04
N PRO A 280 -12.61 5.73 29.96
CA PRO A 280 -11.17 5.57 29.74
C PRO A 280 -10.59 4.24 30.29
N ALA A 281 -9.46 3.84 29.70
CA ALA A 281 -8.62 2.68 29.98
C ALA A 281 -8.95 1.39 29.20
N THR A 282 -8.02 1.12 28.27
CA THR A 282 -7.71 -0.11 27.52
C THR A 282 -8.39 -1.40 28.00
N PRO A 283 -9.16 -2.09 27.13
CA PRO A 283 -9.75 -3.37 27.46
C PRO A 283 -8.68 -4.45 27.63
N ASN A 284 -8.74 -5.18 28.73
CA ASN A 284 -8.24 -6.55 28.73
C ASN A 284 -9.13 -7.33 27.75
N TYR A 285 -8.58 -7.61 26.57
CA TYR A 285 -9.27 -8.40 25.55
C TYR A 285 -9.35 -9.87 26.00
N PRO A 286 -10.52 -10.53 25.90
CA PRO A 286 -10.61 -11.95 26.18
C PRO A 286 -9.69 -12.71 25.23
N THR A 287 -8.73 -13.44 25.80
CA THR A 287 -7.75 -14.25 25.08
C THR A 287 -8.32 -15.63 24.85
N ASP A 288 -8.75 -15.94 23.63
CA ASP A 288 -8.88 -17.34 23.21
C ASP A 288 -7.70 -17.75 22.32
N THR A 289 -7.53 -19.06 22.25
CA THR A 289 -6.37 -19.89 21.96
C THR A 289 -5.71 -19.76 20.57
N ALA A 290 -6.22 -18.91 19.66
CA ALA A 290 -5.60 -18.63 18.36
C ALA A 290 -5.19 -17.16 18.20
N LYS A 291 -4.44 -16.64 19.18
CA LYS A 291 -3.77 -15.35 19.06
C LYS A 291 -3.06 -15.23 17.72
N GLY A 292 -3.43 -14.24 16.95
CA GLY A 292 -2.73 -13.80 15.77
C GLY A 292 -3.35 -14.15 14.43
N LEU A 293 -4.63 -14.52 14.35
CA LEU A 293 -5.38 -14.40 13.09
C LEU A 293 -5.75 -12.94 12.84
N GLN A 294 -5.67 -12.52 11.58
CA GLN A 294 -6.06 -11.19 11.11
C GLN A 294 -6.85 -11.32 9.81
N GLU A 295 -8.00 -10.67 9.74
CA GLU A 295 -8.88 -10.68 8.59
C GLU A 295 -9.15 -9.25 8.14
N THR A 296 -9.20 -9.02 6.82
CA THR A 296 -9.45 -7.69 6.28
C THR A 296 -10.33 -7.77 5.03
N PHE A 297 -11.39 -6.96 5.01
CA PHE A 297 -12.17 -6.66 3.82
C PHE A 297 -11.91 -5.21 3.46
N TYR A 298 -11.29 -5.00 2.31
CA TYR A 298 -10.72 -3.71 1.99
C TYR A 298 -10.72 -3.43 0.50
N LEU A 299 -10.63 -2.15 0.18
CA LEU A 299 -10.45 -1.69 -1.17
C LEU A 299 -9.02 -1.20 -1.37
N TRP A 300 -8.41 -1.64 -2.48
CA TRP A 300 -7.08 -1.21 -2.91
C TRP A 300 -7.16 -0.39 -4.21
N PRO A 301 -6.32 0.64 -4.40
CA PRO A 301 -6.32 1.43 -5.63
C PRO A 301 -5.91 0.56 -6.82
N THR A 302 -6.67 0.62 -7.91
CA THR A 302 -6.36 -0.13 -9.14
C THR A 302 -5.01 0.29 -9.72
N THR A 303 -4.65 1.54 -9.52
CA THR A 303 -3.40 2.14 -9.98
C THR A 303 -2.87 3.07 -8.89
N ASP A 304 -1.54 3.12 -8.72
CA ASP A 304 -0.85 4.02 -7.79
C ASP A 304 -0.82 5.48 -8.31
N ARG A 305 -2.01 6.03 -8.60
CA ARG A 305 -2.25 7.31 -9.30
C ARG A 305 -1.79 8.55 -8.53
N TYR A 306 -1.62 8.41 -7.21
CA TYR A 306 -1.07 9.44 -6.33
C TYR A 306 0.34 9.09 -5.82
N GLY A 307 0.92 7.98 -6.28
CA GLY A 307 2.17 7.40 -5.83
C GLY A 307 1.99 6.12 -5.02
N PHE A 308 3.11 5.48 -4.65
CA PHE A 308 3.09 4.23 -3.90
C PHE A 308 2.38 4.38 -2.54
N TRP A 309 1.84 3.28 -2.02
CA TRP A 309 1.19 3.25 -0.72
C TRP A 309 2.01 4.00 0.36
N PRO A 310 1.38 4.83 1.21
CA PRO A 310 -0.07 5.03 1.35
C PRO A 310 -0.63 6.15 0.45
N LEU A 311 0.14 6.69 -0.50
CA LEU A 311 -0.26 7.89 -1.26
C LEU A 311 -1.53 7.69 -2.08
N SER A 312 -1.70 6.53 -2.71
CA SER A 312 -2.88 6.19 -3.52
C SER A 312 -4.04 5.61 -2.72
N GLY A 313 -3.88 5.52 -1.40
CA GLY A 313 -4.90 5.12 -0.47
C GLY A 313 -5.06 3.61 -0.30
N GLU A 314 -5.72 3.22 0.78
CA GLU A 314 -6.27 1.88 1.05
C GLU A 314 -7.45 2.10 2.00
N MET A 315 -8.57 1.39 1.77
CA MET A 315 -9.80 1.55 2.54
C MET A 315 -10.22 0.22 3.16
N ASP A 316 -9.74 -0.03 4.37
CA ASP A 316 -10.11 -1.19 5.19
C ASP A 316 -11.43 -0.88 5.88
N PHE A 317 -12.53 -1.20 5.21
CA PHE A 317 -13.86 -0.95 5.79
C PHE A 317 -14.23 -1.98 6.85
N ALA A 318 -13.54 -3.13 6.86
CA ALA A 318 -13.62 -4.06 7.96
C ALA A 318 -12.26 -4.74 8.22
N GLU A 319 -11.75 -4.60 9.43
CA GLU A 319 -10.48 -5.21 9.86
C GLU A 319 -10.65 -5.83 11.24
N PHE A 320 -10.14 -7.05 11.38
CA PHE A 320 -10.35 -7.89 12.56
C PHE A 320 -9.03 -8.47 13.05
N TYR A 321 -8.94 -8.57 14.36
CA TYR A 321 -7.78 -9.11 15.04
C TYR A 321 -8.31 -10.13 16.05
N SER A 322 -7.86 -11.38 15.99
CA SER A 322 -8.25 -12.40 16.97
C SER A 322 -7.97 -11.99 18.43
N ALA A 323 -6.95 -11.15 18.65
CA ALA A 323 -6.69 -10.53 19.94
C ALA A 323 -7.79 -9.57 20.42
N ALA A 324 -8.72 -9.15 19.56
CA ALA A 324 -9.87 -8.28 19.82
C ALA A 324 -11.12 -8.81 19.08
N GLY A 325 -11.51 -10.06 19.36
CA GLY A 325 -12.35 -10.85 18.45
C GLY A 325 -13.79 -10.41 18.19
N ASN A 326 -14.28 -9.37 18.84
CA ASN A 326 -15.60 -8.78 18.56
C ASN A 326 -15.53 -7.35 18.03
N LEU A 327 -14.32 -6.81 17.78
CA LEU A 327 -14.13 -5.44 17.32
C LEU A 327 -13.95 -5.43 15.79
N ASN A 328 -14.80 -4.68 15.09
CA ASN A 328 -14.49 -4.23 13.74
C ASN A 328 -13.70 -2.91 13.84
N ALA A 329 -12.48 -2.86 13.32
CA ALA A 329 -11.58 -1.71 13.41
C ALA A 329 -11.22 -1.11 12.03
N PRO A 330 -12.15 -0.39 11.35
CA PRO A 330 -11.86 0.19 10.04
C PRO A 330 -10.64 1.12 10.04
N ALA A 331 -9.85 1.06 8.97
CA ALA A 331 -8.69 1.90 8.72
C ALA A 331 -8.73 2.48 7.31
N MET A 332 -8.34 3.74 7.16
CA MET A 332 -8.32 4.45 5.88
C MET A 332 -6.92 5.01 5.69
N HIS A 333 -6.07 4.29 4.97
CA HIS A 333 -4.68 4.69 4.78
C HIS A 333 -4.57 5.76 3.72
N GLN A 334 -3.84 6.84 4.06
CA GLN A 334 -3.47 7.94 3.18
C GLN A 334 -2.28 8.68 3.82
N LEU A 335 -1.64 9.61 3.11
CA LEU A 335 -0.76 10.56 3.77
C LEU A 335 -1.56 11.45 4.73
N SER A 336 -1.11 11.55 5.98
CA SER A 336 -1.63 12.49 6.97
C SER A 336 -0.47 13.22 7.63
N GLY A 337 -0.10 14.39 7.09
CA GLY A 337 1.09 15.13 7.55
C GLY A 337 2.39 14.46 7.09
N THR A 338 3.38 14.33 7.99
CA THR A 338 4.71 13.74 7.70
C THR A 338 4.82 12.26 8.04
N THR A 339 3.78 11.64 8.62
CA THR A 339 3.77 10.23 8.97
C THR A 339 2.91 9.43 8.00
N GLY A 340 3.45 8.32 7.48
CA GLY A 340 2.65 7.29 6.82
C GLY A 340 1.74 6.61 7.85
N GLY A 341 0.48 6.35 7.49
CA GLY A 341 -0.41 5.55 8.35
C GLY A 341 -1.90 5.83 8.20
N GLY A 342 -2.30 7.00 7.69
CA GLY A 342 -3.70 7.39 7.49
C GLY A 342 -4.53 7.49 8.78
N TRP A 343 -5.85 7.35 8.63
CA TRP A 343 -6.84 7.44 9.70
C TRP A 343 -7.19 6.04 10.23
N LYS A 344 -7.25 5.89 11.56
CA LYS A 344 -7.67 4.64 12.22
C LYS A 344 -8.91 4.89 13.07
N SER A 345 -9.95 4.07 12.89
CA SER A 345 -11.15 4.16 13.71
C SER A 345 -10.90 3.60 15.11
N PRO A 346 -11.57 4.14 16.15
CA PRO A 346 -11.82 3.40 17.39
C PRO A 346 -12.59 2.08 17.16
N GLY A 347 -13.28 1.96 16.03
CA GLY A 347 -14.05 0.78 15.65
C GLY A 347 -15.43 0.70 16.32
N CYS A 348 -16.11 -0.41 16.10
CA CYS A 348 -17.37 -0.75 16.77
C CYS A 348 -17.37 -2.23 17.14
N ASN A 349 -18.03 -2.58 18.25
CA ASN A 349 -18.24 -3.98 18.55
C ASN A 349 -19.34 -4.58 17.67
N ILE A 350 -19.18 -5.86 17.34
CA ILE A 350 -20.26 -6.72 16.87
C ILE A 350 -21.25 -6.88 18.04
N ASP A 351 -22.38 -6.18 17.96
CA ASP A 351 -23.34 -6.04 19.06
C ASP A 351 -24.64 -6.82 18.78
N PRO A 352 -25.00 -7.84 19.59
CA PRO A 352 -26.24 -8.60 19.45
C PRO A 352 -27.52 -7.78 19.46
N THR A 353 -27.54 -6.63 20.15
CA THR A 353 -28.71 -5.74 20.18
C THR A 353 -28.99 -5.08 18.83
N THR A 354 -27.99 -5.07 17.94
CA THR A 354 -28.07 -4.54 16.58
C THR A 354 -27.91 -5.63 15.52
N GLY A 355 -28.24 -6.88 15.87
CA GLY A 355 -28.17 -8.03 14.97
C GLY A 355 -26.78 -8.67 14.85
N GLY A 356 -25.84 -8.30 15.71
CA GLY A 356 -24.50 -8.89 15.82
C GLY A 356 -24.46 -10.33 16.32
N SER A 357 -23.53 -11.12 15.80
CA SER A 357 -23.23 -12.45 16.31
C SER A 357 -21.73 -12.69 16.30
N VAL A 358 -21.09 -12.67 17.48
CA VAL A 358 -19.66 -13.03 17.60
C VAL A 358 -19.50 -14.52 17.26
N GLY A 359 -18.60 -14.83 16.32
CA GLY A 359 -18.44 -16.19 15.77
C GLY A 359 -19.58 -16.65 14.83
N GLY A 360 -20.57 -15.78 14.58
CA GLY A 360 -21.63 -15.99 13.61
C GLY A 360 -21.47 -15.08 12.38
N PHE A 361 -22.44 -15.17 11.47
CA PHE A 361 -22.47 -14.29 10.30
C PHE A 361 -22.88 -12.87 10.68
N ASN A 362 -22.13 -11.91 10.17
CA ASN A 362 -22.42 -10.49 10.24
C ASN A 362 -22.30 -9.86 8.84
N THR A 363 -22.99 -8.76 8.63
CA THR A 363 -22.93 -7.99 7.38
C THR A 363 -22.11 -6.73 7.61
N TYR A 364 -20.96 -6.65 6.95
CA TYR A 364 -20.04 -5.52 6.98
C TYR A 364 -20.36 -4.60 5.81
N LYS A 365 -20.69 -3.35 6.12
CA LYS A 365 -21.25 -2.40 5.17
C LYS A 365 -20.31 -1.22 4.98
N PHE A 366 -20.13 -0.78 3.75
CA PHE A 366 -19.30 0.37 3.43
C PHE A 366 -19.94 1.27 2.39
N GLN A 367 -20.17 2.54 2.75
CA GLN A 367 -20.61 3.59 1.85
C GLN A 367 -19.42 4.50 1.54
N TRP A 368 -19.08 4.56 0.25
CA TRP A 368 -18.00 5.39 -0.28
C TRP A 368 -18.59 6.41 -1.23
N THR A 369 -18.39 7.69 -0.94
CA THR A 369 -18.83 8.81 -1.76
C THR A 369 -17.66 9.73 -2.09
N SER A 370 -17.89 10.77 -2.88
CA SER A 370 -16.89 11.80 -3.13
C SER A 370 -16.52 12.64 -1.91
N THR A 371 -17.30 12.60 -0.83
CA THR A 371 -17.14 13.47 0.35
C THR A 371 -17.08 12.72 1.67
N ARG A 372 -17.43 11.44 1.72
CA ARG A 372 -17.47 10.63 2.94
C ARG A 372 -17.19 9.14 2.70
N LEU A 373 -16.53 8.54 3.69
CA LEU A 373 -16.33 7.09 3.88
C LEU A 373 -17.01 6.68 5.17
N THR A 374 -18.03 5.82 5.09
CA THR A 374 -18.83 5.44 6.27
C THR A 374 -19.02 3.93 6.33
N THR A 375 -18.82 3.34 7.51
CA THR A 375 -18.85 1.89 7.72
C THR A 375 -19.84 1.50 8.80
N TRP A 376 -20.44 0.31 8.67
CA TRP A 376 -21.35 -0.25 9.67
C TRP A 376 -21.19 -1.77 9.77
N VAL A 377 -21.66 -2.31 10.88
CA VAL A 377 -21.87 -3.75 11.08
C VAL A 377 -23.34 -3.97 11.38
N ASN A 378 -24.00 -4.87 10.62
CA ASN A 378 -25.42 -5.22 10.77
C ASN A 378 -26.31 -3.98 10.92
N ASP A 379 -27.30 -4.00 11.80
CA ASP A 379 -28.28 -2.93 11.94
C ASP A 379 -27.83 -1.85 12.94
N ASN A 380 -26.52 -1.74 13.21
CA ASN A 380 -26.01 -0.73 14.13
C ASN A 380 -26.37 0.67 13.60
N PRO A 381 -27.16 1.48 14.35
CA PRO A 381 -27.55 2.81 13.91
C PRO A 381 -26.38 3.79 13.94
N THR A 382 -25.33 3.49 14.71
CA THR A 382 -24.10 4.30 14.77
C THR A 382 -23.05 3.69 13.84
N PRO A 383 -22.46 4.47 12.92
CA PRO A 383 -21.35 4.01 12.11
C PRO A 383 -20.16 3.56 12.95
N CYS A 384 -19.45 2.53 12.48
CA CYS A 384 -18.16 2.11 13.03
C CYS A 384 -17.04 3.07 12.64
N SER A 385 -17.25 3.84 11.57
CA SER A 385 -16.43 4.96 11.10
C SER A 385 -17.30 5.86 10.24
N ASP A 386 -17.10 7.18 10.34
CA ASP A 386 -17.71 8.19 9.47
C ASP A 386 -16.68 9.31 9.21
N LEU A 387 -15.94 9.18 8.11
CA LEU A 387 -14.81 10.03 7.76
C LEU A 387 -15.17 10.95 6.59
N ALA A 388 -15.09 12.27 6.81
CA ALA A 388 -15.16 13.25 5.74
C ALA A 388 -13.87 13.24 4.90
N ILE A 389 -14.00 13.28 3.58
CA ILE A 389 -12.89 13.30 2.62
C ILE A 389 -13.08 14.43 1.61
N SER A 390 -11.97 14.91 1.05
CA SER A 390 -11.97 15.92 0.00
C SER A 390 -10.83 15.66 -0.98
N GLY A 391 -11.16 15.41 -2.25
CA GLY A 391 -10.14 15.13 -3.26
C GLY A 391 -9.59 13.70 -3.19
N GLY A 392 -8.30 13.55 -3.50
CA GLY A 392 -7.61 12.26 -3.43
C GLY A 392 -7.24 11.87 -1.99
N PRO A 393 -6.86 10.60 -1.75
CA PRO A 393 -6.66 9.58 -2.79
C PRO A 393 -7.88 8.71 -3.10
N PHE A 394 -8.94 8.80 -2.29
CA PHE A 394 -10.14 7.97 -2.41
C PHE A 394 -11.14 8.44 -3.48
N ASN A 395 -10.65 9.02 -4.58
CA ASN A 395 -11.45 9.55 -5.69
C ASN A 395 -11.08 8.92 -7.04
N LYS A 396 -10.54 7.69 -7.00
CA LYS A 396 -10.10 6.89 -8.15
C LYS A 396 -10.69 5.49 -8.10
N GLY A 397 -10.40 4.66 -9.09
CA GLY A 397 -10.92 3.30 -9.16
C GLY A 397 -10.25 2.42 -8.11
N PHE A 398 -11.05 1.83 -7.22
CA PHE A 398 -10.56 0.82 -6.27
C PHE A 398 -11.23 -0.52 -6.57
N TYR A 399 -10.51 -1.61 -6.24
CA TYR A 399 -11.00 -2.97 -6.34
C TYR A 399 -11.05 -3.62 -4.96
N LEU A 400 -11.98 -4.56 -4.76
CA LEU A 400 -12.17 -5.24 -3.48
C LEU A 400 -11.19 -6.41 -3.31
N ILE A 401 -10.72 -6.55 -2.08
CA ILE A 401 -9.87 -7.64 -1.60
C ILE A 401 -10.48 -8.23 -0.32
N LEU A 402 -10.50 -9.56 -0.24
CA LEU A 402 -10.91 -10.33 0.93
C LEU A 402 -9.72 -11.17 1.40
N MET A 403 -9.37 -11.05 2.68
CA MET A 403 -8.17 -11.68 3.22
C MET A 403 -8.42 -12.35 4.57
N GLN A 404 -7.88 -13.56 4.71
CA GLN A 404 -7.61 -14.26 5.96
C GLN A 404 -6.10 -14.47 6.09
N ALA A 405 -5.47 -13.85 7.08
CA ALA A 405 -4.03 -13.85 7.28
C ALA A 405 -3.64 -14.13 8.74
N PHE A 406 -2.34 -14.03 9.01
CA PHE A 406 -1.81 -13.97 10.36
C PHE A 406 -1.34 -12.53 10.66
N GLY A 407 -1.66 -12.03 11.84
CA GLY A 407 -1.24 -10.73 12.33
C GLY A 407 0.18 -10.71 12.85
N ASN A 408 0.59 -9.56 13.40
CA ASN A 408 1.96 -9.30 13.81
C ASN A 408 2.04 -8.67 15.21
N ALA A 409 3.27 -8.59 15.74
CA ALA A 409 3.52 -8.07 17.08
C ALA A 409 3.21 -6.57 17.23
N ASP A 410 3.33 -5.77 16.16
CA ASP A 410 3.09 -4.32 16.20
C ASP A 410 1.60 -4.01 16.48
N THR A 411 0.70 -4.93 16.11
CA THR A 411 -0.74 -4.86 16.41
C THR A 411 -1.15 -5.70 17.61
N LEU A 412 -0.19 -6.19 18.40
CA LEU A 412 -0.41 -7.11 19.53
C LEU A 412 -1.20 -8.38 19.14
N ASN A 413 -1.07 -8.79 17.88
CA ASN A 413 -1.80 -9.89 17.26
C ASN A 413 -0.83 -10.83 16.53
N GLU A 414 0.34 -11.12 17.11
CA GLU A 414 1.30 -12.05 16.52
C GLU A 414 0.83 -13.50 16.65
N TYR A 415 0.94 -14.27 15.55
CA TYR A 415 0.74 -15.71 15.58
C TYR A 415 2.06 -16.46 15.75
N THR A 416 2.24 -17.06 16.92
CA THR A 416 3.40 -17.89 17.25
C THR A 416 3.04 -19.36 17.06
N LEU A 417 3.85 -20.07 16.26
CA LEU A 417 3.67 -21.52 16.04
C LEU A 417 3.84 -22.29 17.36
N ALA A 418 2.87 -23.14 17.69
CA ALA A 418 2.91 -24.02 18.85
C ALA A 418 3.01 -25.50 18.43
N PRO A 419 3.66 -26.36 19.24
CA PRO A 419 3.60 -27.80 19.04
C PRO A 419 2.14 -28.28 19.10
N GLY A 420 1.67 -28.96 18.05
CA GLY A 420 0.30 -29.45 17.96
C GLY A 420 -0.68 -28.55 17.20
N ASP A 421 -0.22 -27.44 16.60
CA ASP A 421 -1.05 -26.66 15.66
C ASP A 421 -1.63 -27.60 14.58
N PHE A 422 -2.95 -27.57 14.46
CA PHE A 422 -3.73 -28.33 13.49
C PHE A 422 -3.58 -27.76 12.07
N PRO A 423 -3.90 -28.54 11.01
CA PRO A 423 -3.74 -28.07 9.64
C PRO A 423 -4.49 -26.76 9.39
N ASP A 424 -5.71 -26.60 9.90
CA ASP A 424 -6.52 -25.40 9.73
C ASP A 424 -6.63 -24.66 11.07
N VAL A 425 -6.15 -23.42 11.08
CA VAL A 425 -6.07 -22.57 12.28
C VAL A 425 -7.27 -21.63 12.35
N GLY A 426 -7.89 -21.27 11.23
CA GLY A 426 -9.14 -20.49 11.24
C GLY A 426 -9.66 -20.23 9.83
N THR A 427 -10.98 -20.22 9.68
CA THR A 427 -11.65 -19.99 8.39
C THR A 427 -12.62 -18.82 8.50
N THR A 428 -12.46 -17.85 7.61
CA THR A 428 -13.49 -16.85 7.31
C THR A 428 -14.42 -17.43 6.25
N GLU A 429 -15.70 -17.56 6.59
CA GLU A 429 -16.77 -18.01 5.70
C GLU A 429 -17.51 -16.77 5.18
N ILE A 430 -17.50 -16.51 3.87
CA ILE A 430 -18.18 -15.40 3.23
C ILE A 430 -19.39 -15.94 2.47
N ASP A 431 -20.58 -15.58 2.93
CA ASP A 431 -21.87 -15.97 2.33
C ASP A 431 -22.14 -15.21 1.04
N TYR A 432 -21.91 -13.89 1.04
CA TYR A 432 -22.02 -13.11 -0.18
C TYR A 432 -21.13 -11.87 -0.17
N VAL A 433 -20.86 -11.38 -1.38
CA VAL A 433 -20.37 -10.03 -1.67
C VAL A 433 -21.39 -9.36 -2.57
N ARG A 434 -21.78 -8.12 -2.25
CA ARG A 434 -22.68 -7.32 -3.09
C ARG A 434 -22.19 -5.88 -3.16
N VAL A 435 -22.25 -5.30 -4.35
CA VAL A 435 -21.73 -3.96 -4.63
C VAL A 435 -22.74 -3.20 -5.50
N TRP A 436 -22.90 -1.92 -5.19
CA TRP A 436 -23.80 -1.01 -5.90
C TRP A 436 -23.15 0.36 -6.17
N GLN A 437 -23.76 1.14 -7.07
CA GLN A 437 -23.38 2.52 -7.38
C GLN A 437 -24.58 3.46 -7.59
#